data_AF-A0A0C9YL34-F1
#
_entry.id   AF-A0A0C9YL34-F1
#
_cell.length_a   1.000
_cell.length_b   1.000
_cell.length_c   1.000
_cell.angle_alpha   90.00
_cell.angle_beta   90.00
_cell.angle_gamma   90.00
#
_symmetry.space_group_name_H-M   'P 1'
#
loop_
_entity.id
_entity.type
_entity.pdbx_description
1 polymer ?
#
loop_
_entity_poly.entity_id
_entity_poly.type
_entity_poly.pdbx_seq_one_letter_code
_entity_poly.pdbx_strand_id
1 'polypeptide(L)'
;VLETAIEIYCAILLMENPFPSSVQEVDWAKKAWTLACHHHNIKLTNDAGILKLIMARSMHIRGQFKSRARPIVATLFGFEMSADKAVQTKNRLLVSELKEDSAFIFRTHGSSLDEHTGLYTNPAIQQIINEVLFKNKSDDAIKWEKYYNPFPTVAFALTLTAIECAIDEWASGSREMITFKEDDYSGVFSSHLASLNKFSKAAGELDLLKKLLEQVYSMGCIHAGVTVKTTKDQKKAIPSRAFLNAIRDYQMADNTDSY
;
A
#
# COMPACT_ATOMS: atom_id res chain seq x y z
N VAL A 1 4.99 26.57 5.73
CA VAL A 1 3.62 26.42 6.28
C VAL A 1 2.68 25.74 5.30
N LEU A 2 2.37 26.29 4.11
CA LEU A 2 1.41 25.70 3.18
C LEU A 2 1.76 24.25 2.76
N GLU A 3 3.02 24.00 2.40
CA GLU A 3 3.49 22.65 2.04
C GLU A 3 3.28 21.64 3.17
N THR A 4 3.74 21.95 4.37
CA THR A 4 3.50 21.16 5.59
C THR A 4 2.01 20.96 5.87
N ALA A 5 1.17 21.97 5.64
CA ALA A 5 -0.28 21.84 5.80
C ALA A 5 -0.88 20.86 4.78
N ILE A 6 -0.37 20.86 3.55
CA ILE A 6 -0.74 19.88 2.52
C ILE A 6 -0.33 18.47 2.95
N GLU A 7 0.91 18.26 3.38
CA GLU A 7 1.40 16.95 3.84
C GLU A 7 0.56 16.42 5.01
N ILE A 8 0.29 17.27 6.02
CA ILE A 8 -0.55 16.92 7.18
C ILE A 8 -2.00 16.63 6.75
N TYR A 9 -2.54 17.38 5.80
CA TYR A 9 -3.89 17.15 5.29
C TYR A 9 -3.99 15.80 4.56
N CYS A 10 -3.01 15.45 3.74
CA CYS A 10 -2.90 14.11 3.13
C CYS A 10 -2.85 13.01 4.20
N ALA A 11 -2.07 13.20 5.26
CA ALA A 11 -2.03 12.25 6.37
C ALA A 11 -3.40 12.10 7.05
N ILE A 12 -4.13 13.20 7.30
CA ILE A 12 -5.48 13.17 7.87
C ILE A 12 -6.43 12.37 6.97
N LEU A 13 -6.44 12.60 5.66
CA LEU A 13 -7.27 11.84 4.72
C LEU A 13 -6.98 10.33 4.78
N LEU A 14 -5.70 9.97 4.88
CA LEU A 14 -5.23 8.59 4.92
C LEU A 14 -5.41 7.90 6.27
N MET A 15 -5.66 8.66 7.34
CA MET A 15 -5.99 8.14 8.67
C MET A 15 -7.50 8.06 8.92
N GLU A 16 -8.27 9.02 8.38
CA GLU A 16 -9.67 9.23 8.75
C GLU A 16 -10.63 8.76 7.64
N ASN A 17 -10.60 9.41 6.47
CA ASN A 17 -11.44 9.07 5.33
C ASN A 17 -10.89 9.71 4.03
N PRO A 18 -10.57 8.92 2.99
CA PRO A 18 -10.12 9.46 1.71
C PRO A 18 -11.25 10.07 0.88
N PHE A 19 -12.53 9.86 1.23
CA PHE A 19 -13.72 10.42 0.59
C PHE A 19 -14.48 11.35 1.55
N PRO A 20 -13.86 12.47 1.98
CA PRO A 20 -14.48 13.39 2.93
C PRO A 20 -15.67 14.14 2.31
N SER A 21 -16.69 14.40 3.12
CA SER A 21 -17.71 15.40 2.79
C SER A 21 -17.10 16.81 2.71
N SER A 22 -17.77 17.74 2.03
CA SER A 22 -17.29 19.13 1.90
C SER A 22 -17.07 19.83 3.25
N VAL A 23 -17.85 19.47 4.27
CA VAL A 23 -17.67 19.99 5.64
C VAL A 23 -16.37 19.45 6.25
N GLN A 24 -16.14 18.14 6.14
CA GLN A 24 -14.89 17.51 6.61
C GLN A 24 -13.67 18.06 5.88
N GLU A 25 -13.75 18.29 4.57
CA GLU A 25 -12.63 18.86 3.80
C GLU A 25 -12.18 20.21 4.37
N VAL A 26 -13.14 21.11 4.64
CA VAL A 26 -12.86 22.44 5.19
C VAL A 26 -12.29 22.35 6.61
N ASP A 27 -12.91 21.54 7.47
CA ASP A 27 -12.49 21.41 8.87
C ASP A 27 -11.10 20.78 8.99
N TRP A 28 -10.81 19.75 8.18
CA TRP A 28 -9.50 19.12 8.17
C TRP A 28 -8.44 20.00 7.53
N ALA A 29 -8.76 20.80 6.51
CA ALA A 29 -7.82 21.78 5.96
C ALA A 29 -7.45 22.86 7.00
N LYS A 30 -8.42 23.36 7.78
CA LYS A 30 -8.17 24.28 8.89
C LYS A 30 -7.33 23.64 10.00
N LYS A 31 -7.61 22.38 10.35
CA LYS A 31 -6.83 21.59 11.31
C LYS A 31 -5.39 21.43 10.83
N ALA A 32 -5.19 21.03 9.57
CA ALA A 32 -3.87 20.85 8.99
C ALA A 32 -3.06 22.15 8.93
N TRP A 33 -3.70 23.27 8.57
CA TRP A 33 -3.08 24.59 8.61
C TRP A 33 -2.62 24.97 10.03
N THR A 34 -3.48 24.75 11.02
CA THR A 34 -3.18 25.07 12.43
C THR A 34 -1.98 24.25 12.93
N LEU A 35 -1.95 22.95 12.60
CA LEU A 35 -0.84 22.07 12.94
C LEU A 35 0.46 22.47 12.23
N ALA A 36 0.38 22.90 10.96
CA ALA A 36 1.54 23.40 10.23
C ALA A 36 2.08 24.71 10.81
N CYS A 37 1.21 25.66 11.15
CA CYS A 37 1.59 26.90 11.84
C CYS A 37 2.32 26.58 13.16
N HIS A 38 1.78 25.68 13.97
CA HIS A 38 2.43 25.22 15.20
C HIS A 38 3.79 24.56 14.93
N HIS A 39 3.89 23.68 13.93
CA HIS A 39 5.15 23.02 13.56
C HIS A 39 6.26 24.01 13.18
N HIS A 40 5.90 25.09 12.48
CA HIS A 40 6.84 26.15 12.09
C HIS A 40 7.03 27.23 13.17
N ASN A 41 6.34 27.13 14.31
CA ASN A 41 6.30 28.17 15.36
C ASN A 41 5.91 29.56 14.82
N ILE A 42 4.94 29.60 13.89
CA ILE A 42 4.46 30.80 13.23
C ILE A 42 2.94 30.93 13.45
N LYS A 43 2.43 32.15 13.60
CA LYS A 43 0.99 32.43 13.69
C LYS A 43 0.48 33.13 12.43
N LEU A 44 -0.05 32.36 11.49
CA LEU A 44 -0.72 32.86 10.29
C LEU A 44 -2.20 32.47 10.29
N THR A 45 -3.05 33.41 9.89
CA THR A 45 -4.46 33.12 9.57
C THR A 45 -4.54 32.43 8.21
N ASN A 46 -5.49 31.50 8.06
CA ASN A 46 -5.86 30.99 6.74
C ASN A 46 -6.94 31.89 6.12
N ASP A 47 -7.06 31.82 4.79
CA ASP A 47 -8.16 32.38 4.02
C ASP A 47 -8.76 31.30 3.10
N ALA A 48 -9.83 31.65 2.38
CA ALA A 48 -10.50 30.71 1.49
C ALA A 48 -9.61 30.22 0.33
N GLY A 49 -8.63 31.01 -0.12
CA GLY A 49 -7.68 30.61 -1.17
C GLY A 49 -6.70 29.57 -0.67
N ILE A 50 -6.12 29.78 0.51
CA ILE A 50 -5.23 28.82 1.19
C ILE A 50 -5.95 27.49 1.43
N LEU A 51 -7.17 27.53 1.97
CA LEU A 51 -7.94 26.31 2.22
C LEU A 51 -8.24 25.55 0.92
N LYS A 52 -8.59 26.25 -0.16
CA LYS A 52 -8.78 25.63 -1.49
C LYS A 52 -7.52 24.92 -1.99
N LEU A 53 -6.33 25.52 -1.81
CA LEU A 53 -5.07 24.91 -2.21
C LEU A 53 -4.75 23.64 -1.42
N ILE A 54 -5.08 23.62 -0.13
CA ILE A 54 -4.93 22.43 0.72
C ILE A 54 -5.90 21.33 0.29
N MET A 55 -7.19 21.66 0.16
CA MET A 55 -8.24 20.69 -0.19
C MET A 55 -8.06 20.09 -1.59
N ALA A 56 -7.52 20.85 -2.56
CA ALA A 56 -7.24 20.35 -3.91
C ALA A 56 -6.34 19.09 -3.93
N ARG A 57 -5.63 18.80 -2.84
CA ARG A 57 -4.77 17.62 -2.71
C ARG A 57 -5.53 16.33 -2.37
N SER A 58 -6.80 16.40 -1.94
CA SER A 58 -7.62 15.20 -1.64
C SER A 58 -7.82 14.33 -2.88
N MET A 59 -8.22 14.93 -4.00
CA MET A 59 -8.35 14.24 -5.29
C MET A 59 -6.99 13.69 -5.78
N HIS A 60 -5.92 14.43 -5.53
CA HIS A 60 -4.59 14.04 -5.99
C HIS A 60 -4.08 12.77 -5.31
N ILE A 61 -4.24 12.62 -3.98
CA ILE A 61 -3.74 11.43 -3.29
C ILE A 61 -4.50 10.16 -3.72
N ARG A 62 -5.84 10.22 -3.87
CA ARG A 62 -6.62 9.09 -4.42
C ARG A 62 -6.18 8.71 -5.84
N GLY A 63 -5.99 9.72 -6.69
CA GLY A 63 -5.49 9.53 -8.05
C GLY A 63 -4.10 8.91 -8.11
N GLN A 64 -3.22 9.22 -7.15
CA GLN A 64 -1.88 8.63 -7.05
C GLN A 64 -1.93 7.13 -6.74
N PHE A 65 -2.71 6.71 -5.74
CA PHE A 65 -2.89 5.28 -5.43
C PHE A 65 -3.33 4.50 -6.66
N LYS A 66 -4.37 4.99 -7.35
CA LYS A 66 -4.82 4.35 -8.60
C LYS A 66 -3.74 4.32 -9.67
N SER A 67 -3.08 5.46 -9.91
CA SER A 67 -2.09 5.58 -10.99
C SER A 67 -0.90 4.65 -10.78
N ARG A 68 -0.50 4.40 -9.52
CA ARG A 68 0.55 3.43 -9.17
C ARG A 68 0.04 1.99 -9.20
N ALA A 69 -1.21 1.75 -8.79
CA ALA A 69 -1.81 0.42 -8.82
C ALA A 69 -1.88 -0.16 -10.25
N ARG A 70 -2.30 0.64 -11.24
CA ARG A 70 -2.47 0.19 -12.65
C ARG A 70 -1.31 -0.66 -13.21
N PRO A 71 -0.06 -0.15 -13.30
CA PRO A 71 1.04 -0.94 -13.85
C PRO A 71 1.44 -2.13 -12.97
N ILE A 72 1.34 -1.99 -11.64
CA ILE A 72 1.69 -3.06 -10.69
C ILE A 72 0.71 -4.22 -10.81
N VAL A 73 -0.59 -3.94 -10.83
CA VAL A 73 -1.68 -4.92 -11.00
C VAL A 73 -1.55 -5.63 -12.35
N ALA A 74 -1.35 -4.86 -13.43
CA ALA A 74 -1.17 -5.46 -14.75
C ALA A 74 0.00 -6.46 -14.79
N THR A 75 1.14 -6.05 -14.22
CA THR A 75 2.37 -6.87 -14.23
C THR A 75 2.27 -8.08 -13.32
N LEU A 76 1.84 -7.91 -12.07
CA LEU A 76 1.86 -8.97 -11.07
C LEU A 76 0.78 -10.04 -11.30
N PHE A 77 -0.37 -9.64 -11.83
CA PHE A 77 -1.43 -10.61 -12.15
C PHE A 77 -1.34 -11.15 -13.58
N GLY A 78 -0.52 -10.54 -14.44
CA GLY A 78 -0.30 -11.03 -15.80
C GLY A 78 -1.41 -10.62 -16.77
N PHE A 79 -1.98 -9.43 -16.60
CA PHE A 79 -2.88 -8.85 -17.60
C PHE A 79 -2.09 -8.41 -18.83
N GLU A 80 -2.58 -8.79 -20.01
CA GLU A 80 -1.91 -8.54 -21.27
C GLU A 80 -2.76 -7.65 -22.17
N MET A 81 -2.20 -6.54 -22.66
CA MET A 81 -2.87 -5.71 -23.67
C MET A 81 -2.75 -6.38 -25.04
N SER A 82 -3.86 -6.83 -25.61
CA SER A 82 -3.88 -7.45 -26.93
C SER A 82 -5.22 -7.29 -27.63
N ALA A 83 -5.19 -7.20 -28.96
CA ALA A 83 -6.38 -7.28 -29.81
C ALA A 83 -6.85 -8.74 -30.02
N ASP A 84 -6.05 -9.73 -29.60
CA ASP A 84 -6.40 -11.15 -29.69
C ASP A 84 -7.55 -11.48 -28.73
N LYS A 85 -8.63 -12.05 -29.29
CA LYS A 85 -9.82 -12.47 -28.55
C LYS A 85 -9.51 -13.53 -27.49
N ALA A 86 -8.53 -14.41 -27.72
CA ALA A 86 -8.12 -15.41 -26.74
C ALA A 86 -7.48 -14.75 -25.51
N VAL A 87 -6.59 -13.77 -25.72
CA VAL A 87 -5.98 -12.98 -24.64
C VAL A 87 -7.04 -12.18 -23.89
N GLN A 88 -7.98 -11.54 -24.59
CA GLN A 88 -9.07 -10.82 -23.94
C GLN A 88 -9.97 -11.75 -23.11
N THR A 89 -10.19 -12.99 -23.57
CA THR A 89 -10.94 -14.00 -22.81
C THR A 89 -10.20 -14.42 -21.54
N LYS A 90 -8.87 -14.63 -21.64
CA LYS A 90 -8.01 -14.90 -20.48
C LYS A 90 -8.05 -13.75 -19.46
N ASN A 91 -7.95 -12.50 -19.91
CA ASN A 91 -8.05 -11.33 -19.03
C ASN A 91 -9.40 -11.28 -18.29
N ARG A 92 -10.52 -11.53 -18.98
CA ARG A 92 -11.85 -11.56 -18.33
C ARG A 92 -11.97 -12.67 -17.29
N LEU A 93 -11.44 -13.86 -17.59
CA LEU A 93 -11.41 -14.96 -16.64
C LEU A 93 -10.57 -14.58 -15.40
N LEU A 94 -9.40 -14.01 -15.61
CA LEU A 94 -8.52 -13.54 -14.53
C LEU A 94 -9.18 -12.45 -13.66
N VAL A 95 -9.92 -11.51 -14.25
CA VAL A 95 -10.73 -10.55 -13.47
C VAL A 95 -11.73 -11.28 -12.58
N SER A 96 -12.46 -12.25 -13.13
CA SER A 96 -13.44 -13.04 -12.36
C SER A 96 -12.77 -13.77 -11.19
N GLU A 97 -11.67 -14.49 -11.45
CA GLU A 97 -10.93 -15.26 -10.45
C GLU A 97 -10.35 -14.38 -9.34
N LEU A 98 -9.79 -13.21 -9.70
CA LEU A 98 -9.21 -12.29 -8.71
C LEU A 98 -10.26 -11.64 -7.82
N LYS A 99 -11.46 -11.38 -8.36
CA LYS A 99 -12.56 -10.72 -7.64
C LYS A 99 -13.38 -11.69 -6.81
N GLU A 100 -13.47 -12.94 -7.22
CA GLU A 100 -14.11 -14.00 -6.43
C GLU A 100 -13.46 -14.08 -5.05
N ASP A 101 -14.27 -13.93 -4.00
CA ASP A 101 -13.86 -13.85 -2.59
C ASP A 101 -12.67 -12.89 -2.31
N SER A 102 -12.53 -11.85 -3.12
CA SER A 102 -11.40 -10.91 -3.09
C SER A 102 -10.04 -11.61 -3.14
N ALA A 103 -9.91 -12.67 -3.93
CA ALA A 103 -8.69 -13.49 -4.01
C ALA A 103 -7.41 -12.66 -4.19
N PHE A 104 -7.47 -11.50 -4.87
CA PHE A 104 -6.33 -10.59 -5.07
C PHE A 104 -5.62 -10.12 -3.79
N ILE A 105 -6.23 -10.24 -2.61
CA ILE A 105 -5.60 -9.83 -1.34
C ILE A 105 -4.65 -10.89 -0.77
N PHE A 106 -4.75 -12.14 -1.22
CA PHE A 106 -3.95 -13.25 -0.73
C PHE A 106 -2.59 -13.32 -1.43
N ARG A 107 -1.60 -13.90 -0.74
CA ARG A 107 -0.26 -14.08 -1.31
C ARG A 107 -0.21 -15.27 -2.25
N THR A 108 -0.90 -16.34 -1.88
CA THR A 108 -0.91 -17.60 -2.61
C THR A 108 -2.33 -18.10 -2.73
N HIS A 109 -2.71 -18.49 -3.93
CA HIS A 109 -4.02 -19.04 -4.28
C HIS A 109 -3.94 -20.56 -4.32
N GLY A 110 -5.01 -21.20 -3.86
CA GLY A 110 -5.23 -22.64 -3.93
C GLY A 110 -6.44 -22.94 -4.83
N SER A 111 -6.91 -24.18 -4.81
CA SER A 111 -8.09 -24.59 -5.59
C SER A 111 -9.41 -24.18 -4.92
N SER A 112 -9.38 -23.76 -3.65
CA SER A 112 -10.51 -23.22 -2.91
C SER A 112 -10.09 -22.11 -1.94
N LEU A 113 -11.06 -21.37 -1.41
CA LEU A 113 -10.82 -20.28 -0.45
C LEU A 113 -10.06 -20.75 0.80
N ASP A 114 -10.34 -21.96 1.30
CA ASP A 114 -9.67 -22.51 2.50
C ASP A 114 -8.18 -22.83 2.26
N GLU A 115 -7.77 -22.95 0.99
CA GLU A 115 -6.38 -23.17 0.59
C GLU A 115 -5.64 -21.85 0.31
N HIS A 116 -6.34 -20.70 0.30
CA HIS A 116 -5.70 -19.40 0.16
C HIS A 116 -4.87 -19.07 1.41
N THR A 117 -3.64 -18.59 1.20
CA THR A 117 -2.75 -18.24 2.32
C THR A 117 -2.15 -16.84 2.20
N GLY A 118 -1.77 -16.27 3.34
CA GLY A 118 -1.20 -14.93 3.40
C GLY A 118 -2.22 -13.84 3.11
N LEU A 119 -3.39 -13.89 3.75
CA LEU A 119 -4.43 -12.85 3.73
C LEU A 119 -3.81 -11.45 3.91
N TYR A 120 -4.17 -10.52 3.02
CA TYR A 120 -3.66 -9.14 2.96
C TYR A 120 -2.14 -9.00 2.76
N THR A 121 -1.46 -10.04 2.26
CA THR A 121 -0.01 -10.00 2.01
C THR A 121 0.37 -10.25 0.56
N ASN A 122 -0.57 -10.03 -0.37
CA ASN A 122 -0.25 -9.98 -1.79
C ASN A 122 0.86 -8.92 -2.04
N PRO A 123 1.93 -9.24 -2.80
CA PRO A 123 3.02 -8.30 -3.08
C PRO A 123 2.58 -6.97 -3.70
N ALA A 124 1.47 -6.95 -4.46
CA ALA A 124 0.93 -5.72 -5.04
C ALA A 124 0.64 -4.65 -3.98
N ILE A 125 0.15 -5.06 -2.81
CA ILE A 125 -0.21 -4.15 -1.72
C ILE A 125 1.01 -3.35 -1.25
N GLN A 126 2.10 -4.04 -0.90
CA GLN A 126 3.32 -3.37 -0.43
C GLN A 126 3.98 -2.56 -1.54
N GLN A 127 4.00 -3.05 -2.79
CA GLN A 127 4.59 -2.31 -3.91
C GLN A 127 3.85 -0.98 -4.16
N ILE A 128 2.52 -0.97 -4.10
CA ILE A 128 1.73 0.25 -4.28
C ILE A 128 1.98 1.22 -3.12
N ILE A 129 1.94 0.75 -1.88
CA ILE A 129 2.21 1.58 -0.69
C ILE A 129 3.60 2.20 -0.79
N ASN A 130 4.60 1.43 -1.22
CA ASN A 130 5.96 1.93 -1.42
C ASN A 130 6.00 3.04 -2.48
N GLU A 131 5.42 2.81 -3.66
CA GLU A 131 5.43 3.80 -4.75
C GLU A 131 4.67 5.09 -4.44
N VAL A 132 3.74 5.07 -3.48
CA VAL A 132 2.92 6.24 -3.11
C VAL A 132 3.48 6.98 -1.89
N LEU A 133 3.95 6.25 -0.87
CA LEU A 133 4.24 6.82 0.45
C LEU A 133 5.67 6.57 0.96
N PHE A 134 6.42 5.64 0.37
CA PHE A 134 7.75 5.23 0.86
C PHE A 134 8.80 5.09 -0.25
N LYS A 135 8.66 5.83 -1.35
CA LYS A 135 9.57 5.75 -2.49
C LYS A 135 10.98 6.22 -2.10
N ASN A 136 11.09 7.19 -1.19
CA ASN A 136 12.36 7.74 -0.75
C ASN A 136 12.29 8.35 0.66
N LYS A 137 13.46 8.72 1.21
CA LYS A 137 13.60 9.26 2.58
C LYS A 137 12.90 10.59 2.84
N SER A 138 12.47 11.30 1.78
CA SER A 138 11.79 12.58 1.88
C SER A 138 10.27 12.49 1.70
N ASP A 139 9.71 11.28 1.56
CA ASP A 139 8.28 11.11 1.46
C ASP A 139 7.57 11.29 2.81
N ASP A 140 6.29 11.65 2.73
CA ASP A 140 5.47 12.09 3.87
C ASP A 140 5.38 11.03 4.97
N ALA A 141 5.32 9.74 4.63
CA ALA A 141 5.23 8.68 5.64
C ALA A 141 6.52 8.50 6.46
N ILE A 142 7.66 8.97 5.93
CA ILE A 142 8.93 9.04 6.66
C ILE A 142 8.98 10.31 7.52
N LYS A 143 8.67 11.47 6.93
CA LYS A 143 8.68 12.77 7.63
C LYS A 143 7.70 12.81 8.81
N TRP A 144 6.53 12.19 8.64
CA TRP A 144 5.43 12.27 9.58
C TRP A 144 5.12 10.91 10.24
N GLU A 145 6.15 10.19 10.67
CA GLU A 145 6.06 8.86 11.30
C GLU A 145 4.87 8.69 12.25
N LYS A 146 4.61 9.69 13.11
CA LYS A 146 3.50 9.65 14.09
C LYS A 146 2.11 9.39 13.48
N TYR A 147 1.92 9.68 12.20
CA TYR A 147 0.65 9.45 11.49
C TYR A 147 0.64 8.12 10.74
N TYR A 148 1.80 7.50 10.52
CA TYR A 148 1.95 6.32 9.67
C TYR A 148 2.55 5.10 10.39
N ASN A 149 2.89 5.20 11.68
CA ASN A 149 3.42 4.10 12.48
C ASN A 149 2.51 3.79 13.67
N PRO A 150 1.76 2.66 13.67
CA PRO A 150 1.68 1.65 12.59
C PRO A 150 0.98 2.20 11.34
N PHE A 151 1.12 1.50 10.20
CA PHE A 151 0.54 1.96 8.93
C PHE A 151 -0.99 2.17 9.07
N PRO A 152 -1.57 3.26 8.52
CA PRO A 152 -2.97 3.55 8.76
C PRO A 152 -3.89 2.51 8.11
N THR A 153 -4.82 1.95 8.89
CA THR A 153 -5.83 1.01 8.37
C THR A 153 -6.64 1.60 7.22
N VAL A 154 -6.94 2.91 7.28
CA VAL A 154 -7.67 3.63 6.23
C VAL A 154 -6.86 3.73 4.94
N ALA A 155 -5.56 4.04 5.02
CA ALA A 155 -4.66 4.01 3.86
C ALA A 155 -4.51 2.60 3.27
N PHE A 156 -4.50 1.58 4.13
CA PHE A 156 -4.46 0.18 3.71
C PHE A 156 -5.73 -0.20 2.94
N ALA A 157 -6.91 0.14 3.47
CA ALA A 157 -8.19 -0.06 2.78
C ALA A 157 -8.22 0.66 1.42
N LEU A 158 -7.76 1.91 1.36
CA LEU A 158 -7.66 2.66 0.10
C LEU A 158 -6.74 1.98 -0.91
N THR A 159 -5.65 1.36 -0.46
CA THR A 159 -4.75 0.58 -1.32
C THR A 159 -5.49 -0.61 -1.92
N LEU A 160 -6.27 -1.36 -1.13
CA LEU A 160 -7.08 -2.47 -1.62
C LEU A 160 -8.12 -1.99 -2.65
N THR A 161 -8.79 -0.88 -2.38
CA THR A 161 -9.73 -0.24 -3.32
C THR A 161 -9.05 0.16 -4.63
N ALA A 162 -7.83 0.69 -4.57
CA ALA A 162 -7.07 1.06 -5.77
C ALA A 162 -6.65 -0.16 -6.60
N ILE A 163 -6.30 -1.29 -5.94
CA ILE A 163 -6.03 -2.57 -6.61
C ILE A 163 -7.29 -3.08 -7.31
N GLU A 164 -8.42 -3.13 -6.60
CA GLU A 164 -9.69 -3.60 -7.17
C GLU A 164 -10.12 -2.72 -8.35
N CYS A 165 -10.01 -1.41 -8.23
CA CYS A 165 -10.28 -0.50 -9.33
C CYS A 165 -9.37 -0.75 -10.54
N ALA A 166 -8.08 -1.03 -10.32
CA ALA A 166 -7.16 -1.34 -11.39
C ALA A 166 -7.45 -2.71 -12.05
N ILE A 167 -8.02 -3.67 -11.31
CA ILE A 167 -8.51 -4.94 -11.86
C ILE A 167 -9.77 -4.70 -12.70
N ASP A 168 -10.70 -3.87 -12.23
CA ASP A 168 -11.93 -3.53 -12.96
C ASP A 168 -11.65 -2.93 -14.35
N GLU A 169 -10.52 -2.24 -14.53
CA GLU A 169 -10.12 -1.70 -15.84
C GLU A 169 -9.95 -2.78 -16.91
N TRP A 170 -9.81 -4.05 -16.52
CA TRP A 170 -9.63 -5.18 -17.43
C TRP A 170 -10.91 -5.99 -17.65
N ALA A 171 -12.05 -5.57 -17.09
CA ALA A 171 -13.30 -6.33 -17.09
C ALA A 171 -13.86 -6.64 -18.49
N SER A 172 -13.58 -5.80 -19.51
CA SER A 172 -13.96 -6.08 -20.90
C SER A 172 -13.01 -7.06 -21.61
N GLY A 173 -11.86 -7.36 -21.00
CA GLY A 173 -10.75 -8.12 -21.56
C GLY A 173 -9.68 -7.23 -22.20
N SER A 174 -9.97 -5.95 -22.43
CA SER A 174 -8.98 -4.92 -22.76
C SER A 174 -8.93 -3.89 -21.64
N ARG A 175 -7.81 -3.16 -21.49
CA ARG A 175 -7.72 -2.14 -20.45
C ARG A 175 -8.49 -0.88 -20.85
N GLU A 176 -9.49 -0.53 -20.05
CA GLU A 176 -10.25 0.70 -20.16
C GLU A 176 -9.91 1.65 -19.01
N MET A 177 -9.76 2.95 -19.31
CA MET A 177 -9.52 3.92 -18.25
C MET A 177 -10.81 4.20 -17.48
N ILE A 178 -10.98 3.55 -16.34
CA ILE A 178 -12.05 3.86 -15.40
C ILE A 178 -11.66 5.11 -14.61
N THR A 179 -12.62 5.90 -14.14
CA THR A 179 -12.33 7.02 -13.23
C THR A 179 -12.46 6.55 -11.78
N PHE A 180 -11.51 6.91 -10.90
CA PHE A 180 -11.63 6.64 -9.46
C PHE A 180 -12.55 7.67 -8.80
N LYS A 181 -13.83 7.67 -9.20
CA LYS A 181 -14.81 8.60 -8.63
C LYS A 181 -15.31 8.08 -7.29
N GLU A 182 -15.65 9.02 -6.44
CA GLU A 182 -16.25 8.76 -5.13
C GLU A 182 -17.55 7.96 -5.24
N ASP A 183 -18.42 8.34 -6.18
CA ASP A 183 -19.71 7.66 -6.41
C ASP A 183 -19.54 6.17 -6.73
N ASP A 184 -18.43 5.80 -7.39
CA ASP A 184 -18.19 4.43 -7.84
C ASP A 184 -17.43 3.60 -6.78
N TYR A 185 -16.47 4.20 -6.06
CA TYR A 185 -15.53 3.44 -5.21
C TYR A 185 -15.61 3.72 -3.71
N SER A 186 -16.43 4.66 -3.23
CA SER A 186 -16.65 4.88 -1.80
C SER A 186 -17.29 3.65 -1.11
N GLY A 187 -18.19 2.96 -1.79
CA GLY A 187 -18.80 1.71 -1.32
C GLY A 187 -17.78 0.56 -1.24
N VAL A 188 -16.94 0.41 -2.26
CA VAL A 188 -15.86 -0.58 -2.30
C VAL A 188 -14.87 -0.34 -1.17
N PHE A 189 -14.45 0.91 -0.97
CA PHE A 189 -13.61 1.32 0.15
C PHE A 189 -14.24 0.98 1.51
N SER A 190 -15.52 1.31 1.69
CA SER A 190 -16.24 1.03 2.94
C SER A 190 -16.31 -0.48 3.22
N SER A 191 -16.48 -1.30 2.19
CA SER A 191 -16.46 -2.76 2.30
C SER A 191 -15.10 -3.28 2.77
N HIS A 192 -14.00 -2.83 2.15
CA HIS A 192 -12.64 -3.21 2.57
C HIS A 192 -12.33 -2.78 3.99
N LEU A 193 -12.69 -1.55 4.37
CA LEU A 193 -12.50 -1.05 5.73
C LEU A 193 -13.31 -1.86 6.74
N ALA A 194 -14.55 -2.21 6.42
CA ALA A 194 -15.38 -3.09 7.26
C ALA A 194 -14.77 -4.49 7.41
N SER A 195 -14.22 -5.06 6.34
CA SER A 195 -13.55 -6.37 6.36
C SER A 195 -12.27 -6.36 7.20
N LEU A 196 -11.45 -5.30 7.12
CA LEU A 196 -10.29 -5.13 7.99
C LEU A 196 -10.71 -5.04 9.47
N ASN A 197 -11.79 -4.31 9.78
CA ASN A 197 -12.32 -4.22 11.14
C ASN A 197 -12.85 -5.57 11.64
N LYS A 198 -13.53 -6.35 10.79
CA LYS A 198 -13.96 -7.72 11.11
C LYS A 198 -12.76 -8.64 11.37
N PHE A 199 -11.72 -8.57 10.53
CA PHE A 199 -10.49 -9.33 10.72
C PHE A 199 -9.80 -8.98 12.04
N SER A 200 -9.70 -7.69 12.37
CA SER A 200 -9.15 -7.26 13.67
C SER A 200 -9.92 -7.84 14.85
N LYS A 201 -11.26 -7.85 14.78
CA LYS A 201 -12.11 -8.43 15.83
C LYS A 201 -11.95 -9.94 15.93
N ALA A 202 -11.91 -10.63 14.79
CA ALA A 202 -11.73 -12.09 14.73
C ALA A 202 -10.36 -12.53 15.25
N ALA A 203 -9.31 -11.74 15.02
CA ALA A 203 -7.97 -12.01 15.53
C ALA A 203 -7.86 -11.88 17.06
N GLY A 204 -8.76 -11.14 17.70
CA GLY A 204 -8.79 -10.96 19.15
C GLY A 204 -7.42 -10.54 19.71
N GLU A 205 -6.98 -11.20 20.78
CA GLU A 205 -5.71 -10.92 21.47
C GLU A 205 -4.45 -11.17 20.61
N LEU A 206 -4.57 -11.82 19.45
CA LEU A 206 -3.43 -12.02 18.56
C LEU A 206 -3.00 -10.72 17.87
N ASP A 207 -3.85 -9.70 17.81
CA ASP A 207 -3.57 -8.38 17.21
C ASP A 207 -2.98 -8.47 15.79
N LEU A 208 -3.44 -9.43 14.99
CA LEU A 208 -2.83 -9.75 13.69
C LEU A 208 -2.89 -8.58 12.70
N LEU A 209 -3.99 -7.81 12.67
CA LEU A 209 -4.07 -6.62 11.83
C LEU A 209 -3.02 -5.58 12.24
N LYS A 210 -2.87 -5.32 13.55
CA LYS A 210 -1.87 -4.38 14.05
C LYS A 210 -0.46 -4.81 13.66
N LYS A 211 -0.10 -6.08 13.87
CA LYS A 211 1.20 -6.64 13.46
C LYS A 211 1.44 -6.53 11.96
N LEU A 212 0.41 -6.76 11.14
CA LEU A 212 0.48 -6.58 9.69
C LEU A 212 0.80 -5.11 9.35
N LEU A 213 0.09 -4.15 9.94
CA LEU A 213 0.29 -2.73 9.67
C LEU A 213 1.64 -2.20 10.17
N GLU A 214 2.14 -2.72 11.29
CA GLU A 214 3.52 -2.48 11.76
C GLU A 214 4.55 -3.03 10.76
N GLN A 215 4.31 -4.23 10.22
CA GLN A 215 5.17 -4.82 9.20
C GLN A 215 5.16 -4.01 7.90
N VAL A 216 3.98 -3.56 7.45
CA VAL A 216 3.82 -2.74 6.23
C VAL A 216 4.61 -1.44 6.36
N TYR A 217 4.51 -0.75 7.50
CA TYR A 217 5.29 0.45 7.78
C TYR A 217 6.79 0.16 7.76
N SER A 218 7.22 -0.89 8.47
CA SER A 218 8.63 -1.28 8.56
C SER A 218 9.22 -1.61 7.18
N MET A 219 8.51 -2.37 6.36
CA MET A 219 8.93 -2.68 4.98
C MET A 219 8.98 -1.43 4.09
N GLY A 220 8.05 -0.49 4.28
CA GLY A 220 8.07 0.80 3.61
C GLY A 220 9.33 1.60 3.96
N CYS A 221 9.65 1.73 5.25
CA CYS A 221 10.86 2.40 5.71
C CYS A 221 12.14 1.77 5.13
N ILE A 222 12.23 0.43 5.11
CA ILE A 222 13.36 -0.27 4.48
C ILE A 222 13.45 0.05 2.98
N HIS A 223 12.31 0.06 2.27
CA HIS A 223 12.26 0.41 0.85
C HIS A 223 12.73 1.85 0.59
N ALA A 224 12.36 2.79 1.46
CA ALA A 224 12.84 4.18 1.42
C ALA A 224 14.33 4.33 1.80
N GLY A 225 15.01 3.24 2.21
CA GLY A 225 16.40 3.24 2.64
C GLY A 225 16.61 3.76 4.07
N VAL A 226 15.55 3.77 4.90
CA VAL A 226 15.60 4.15 6.31
C VAL A 226 15.83 2.90 7.16
N THR A 227 16.83 2.93 8.04
CA THR A 227 17.11 1.83 8.95
C THR A 227 16.07 1.81 10.06
N VAL A 228 15.16 0.83 10.02
CA VAL A 228 14.22 0.59 11.12
C VAL A 228 15.00 -0.07 12.25
N LYS A 229 15.04 0.56 13.44
CA LYS A 229 15.59 -0.07 14.64
C LYS A 229 14.65 -1.19 15.09
N THR A 230 14.74 -2.36 14.47
CA THR A 230 14.05 -3.55 14.99
C THR A 230 14.63 -3.91 16.35
N THR A 231 13.78 -4.19 17.34
CA THR A 231 14.13 -4.70 18.68
C THR A 231 14.80 -6.09 18.66
N LYS A 232 15.27 -6.55 17.49
CA LYS A 232 15.98 -7.80 17.25
C LYS A 232 17.11 -7.59 16.24
N ASP A 233 17.99 -6.63 16.50
CA ASP A 233 19.34 -6.67 15.93
C ASP A 233 20.17 -7.75 16.63
N GLN A 234 19.79 -9.01 16.43
CA GLN A 234 20.76 -10.09 16.45
C GLN A 234 21.10 -10.37 15.00
N LYS A 235 22.23 -9.83 14.54
CA LYS A 235 22.90 -10.31 13.33
C LYS A 235 22.93 -11.83 13.42
N LYS A 236 22.15 -12.54 12.59
CA LYS A 236 22.26 -14.00 12.49
C LYS A 236 23.64 -14.28 11.90
N ALA A 237 24.57 -14.69 12.76
CA ALA A 237 25.88 -15.16 12.35
C ALA A 237 25.70 -16.25 11.29
N ILE A 238 26.58 -16.27 10.29
CA ILE A 238 26.63 -17.35 9.30
C ILE A 238 26.81 -18.66 10.09
N PRO A 239 25.89 -19.63 9.96
CA PRO A 239 25.95 -20.85 10.76
C PRO A 239 27.18 -21.67 10.37
N SER A 240 27.85 -22.29 11.35
CA SER A 240 29.12 -23.01 11.17
C SER A 240 29.11 -24.02 10.02
N ARG A 241 27.95 -24.62 9.73
CA ARG A 241 27.74 -25.53 8.59
C ARG A 241 28.02 -24.91 7.22
N ALA A 242 27.77 -23.61 7.04
CA ALA A 242 28.02 -22.93 5.77
C ALA A 242 29.53 -22.77 5.52
N PHE A 243 30.32 -22.52 6.57
CA PHE A 243 31.79 -22.52 6.47
C PHE A 243 32.34 -23.92 6.17
N LEU A 244 31.79 -24.97 6.81
CA LEU A 244 32.22 -26.35 6.53
C LEU A 244 31.91 -26.78 5.10
N ASN A 245 30.77 -26.37 4.54
CA ASN A 245 30.45 -26.64 3.14
C ASN A 245 31.41 -25.91 2.19
N ALA A 246 31.69 -24.64 2.43
CA ALA A 246 32.64 -23.87 1.62
C ALA A 246 34.06 -24.46 1.65
N ILE A 247 34.52 -24.95 2.81
CA ILE A 247 35.82 -25.63 2.93
C ILE A 247 35.83 -26.93 2.11
N ARG A 248 34.75 -27.71 2.15
CA ARG A 248 34.64 -28.96 1.38
C ARG A 248 34.65 -28.68 -0.12
N ASP A 249 33.91 -27.68 -0.58
CA ASP A 249 33.84 -27.33 -1.99
C ASP A 249 35.21 -26.89 -2.53
N TYR A 250 35.97 -26.14 -1.73
CA TYR A 250 37.33 -25.72 -2.09
C TYR A 250 38.32 -26.90 -2.16
N GLN A 251 38.25 -27.82 -1.19
CA GLN A 251 39.10 -29.02 -1.17
C GLN A 251 38.77 -30.03 -2.28
N MET A 252 37.52 -30.04 -2.76
CA MET A 252 37.10 -30.87 -3.89
C MET A 252 37.56 -30.29 -5.23
N ALA A 253 37.63 -28.95 -5.34
CA ALA A 253 38.13 -28.26 -6.53
C ALA A 253 39.65 -28.42 -6.71
N ASP A 254 40.44 -28.39 -5.63
CA ASP A 254 41.90 -28.62 -5.69
C ASP A 254 42.28 -30.06 -6.08
N ASN A 255 41.40 -31.04 -5.81
CA ASN A 255 41.64 -32.44 -6.16
C ASN A 255 41.28 -32.80 -7.60
N THR A 256 40.65 -31.90 -8.35
CA THR A 256 40.31 -32.12 -9.77
C THR A 256 41.36 -31.63 -10.75
N ASP A 257 42.39 -30.90 -10.29
CA ASP A 257 43.43 -30.30 -11.14
C ASP A 257 44.79 -31.04 -11.08
N SER A 258 44.87 -32.25 -10.49
CA SER A 258 46.05 -33.12 -10.59
C SER A 258 45.82 -34.33 -11.51
N TYR A 259 45.91 -34.11 -12.83
CA TYR A 259 46.24 -35.14 -13.82
C TYR A 259 47.26 -34.58 -14.80
#